data_AF-A0AAJ1UCT4-F1
#
_entry.id   AF-A0AAJ1UCT4-F1
#
_cell.length_a   1.000
_cell.length_b   1.000
_cell.length_c   1.000
_cell.angle_alpha   90.00
_cell.angle_beta   90.00
_cell.angle_gamma   90.00
#
_symmetry.space_group_name_H-M   'P 1'
#
loop_
_entity.id
_entity.type
_entity.pdbx_description
1 polymer ?
#
loop_
_entity_poly.entity_id
_entity_poly.type
_entity_poly.pdbx_seq_one_letter_code
_entity_poly.pdbx_strand_id
1 'polypeptide(L)' 'MTGLTRRGFIAATLASGAVRAVPQLAKAPPARRILTLVYDKAAGAMRAVERVVH' A
#
# COMPACT_ATOMS: atom_id res chain seq x y z
N MET A 1 -32.77 -4.03 26.55
CA MET A 1 -31.40 -4.11 25.98
C MET A 1 -31.47 -3.60 24.56
N THR A 2 -30.89 -2.44 24.25
CA THR A 2 -30.84 -1.93 22.87
C THR A 2 -29.88 -2.80 22.08
N GLY A 3 -30.42 -3.77 21.33
CA GLY A 3 -29.63 -4.76 20.61
C GLY A 3 -28.73 -4.12 19.56
N LEU A 4 -27.49 -4.58 19.50
CA LEU A 4 -26.55 -4.24 18.43
C LEU A 4 -27.19 -4.61 17.10
N THR A 5 -27.48 -3.60 16.27
CA THR A 5 -27.98 -3.87 14.91
C THR A 5 -26.89 -4.58 14.13
N ARG A 6 -27.27 -5.44 13.16
CA ARG A 6 -26.30 -6.14 12.30
C ARG A 6 -25.26 -5.19 11.70
N ARG A 7 -25.71 -3.99 11.30
CA ARG A 7 -24.85 -2.92 10.78
C ARG A 7 -23.89 -2.37 11.85
N GLY A 8 -24.37 -2.14 13.07
CA GLY A 8 -23.54 -1.69 14.20
C GLY A 8 -22.45 -2.70 14.56
N PHE A 9 -22.77 -4.00 14.51
CA PHE A 9 -21.79 -5.06 14.77
C PHE A 9 -20.71 -5.11 13.70
N ILE A 10 -21.09 -5.02 12.42
CA ILE A 10 -20.13 -5.00 11.30
C ILE A 10 -19.25 -3.75 11.39
N ALA A 11 -19.82 -2.58 11.63
CA ALA A 11 -19.07 -1.33 11.77
C ALA A 11 -18.05 -1.39 12.92
N ALA A 12 -18.45 -1.91 14.09
CA ALA A 12 -17.56 -2.06 15.24
C ALA A 12 -16.41 -3.05 14.97
N THR A 13 -16.71 -4.16 14.29
CA THR A 13 -15.69 -5.17 13.95
C THR A 13 -14.70 -4.64 12.91
N LEU A 14 -15.18 -3.94 11.88
CA LEU A 14 -14.31 -3.30 10.89
C LEU A 14 -13.45 -2.19 11.50
N ALA A 15 -14.03 -1.35 12.35
CA ALA A 15 -13.31 -0.27 13.02
C ALA A 15 -12.17 -0.81 13.90
N SER A 16 -12.45 -1.82 14.72
CA SER A 16 -11.42 -2.44 15.58
C SER A 16 -10.30 -3.11 14.77
N GLY A 17 -10.64 -3.77 13.66
CA GLY A 17 -9.64 -4.31 12.72
C GLY A 17 -8.76 -3.21 12.10
N ALA A 18 -9.37 -2.10 11.69
CA ALA A 18 -8.67 -0.97 11.08
C ALA A 18 -7.69 -0.30 12.05
N VAL A 19 -8.05 -0.14 13.34
CA VAL A 19 -7.16 0.45 14.37
C VAL A 19 -5.84 -0.34 14.49
N ARG A 20 -5.85 -1.66 14.26
CA ARG A 20 -4.64 -2.48 14.30
C ARG A 20 -3.87 -2.49 12.97
N ALA A 21 -4.59 -2.52 11.84
CA ALA A 21 -3.96 -2.67 10.53
C ALA A 21 -3.38 -1.35 10.00
N VAL A 22 -4.07 -0.22 10.18
CA VAL A 22 -3.64 1.08 9.66
C VAL A 22 -2.25 1.49 10.15
N PRO A 23 -1.89 1.36 11.44
CA PRO A 23 -0.55 1.68 11.91
C PRO A 23 0.53 0.79 11.31
N GLN A 24 0.23 -0.47 10.98
CA GLN A 24 1.20 -1.37 10.35
C GLN A 24 1.44 -0.98 8.88
N LEU A 25 0.40 -0.61 8.14
CA LEU A 25 0.57 -0.06 6.79
C LEU A 25 1.30 1.28 6.80
N ALA A 26 1.01 2.16 7.77
CA ALA A 26 1.67 3.46 7.89
C ALA A 26 3.14 3.36 8.31
N LYS A 27 3.52 2.30 9.06
CA LYS A 27 4.90 2.02 9.46
C LYS A 27 5.69 1.21 8.43
N ALA A 28 5.04 0.68 7.40
CA ALA A 28 5.74 -0.02 6.34
C ALA A 28 6.70 0.96 5.67
N PRO A 29 7.99 0.59 5.52
CA PRO A 29 8.93 1.46 4.83
C PRO A 29 8.41 1.74 3.42
N PRO A 30 8.40 3.01 2.97
CA PRO A 30 7.98 3.33 1.62
C PRO A 30 8.86 2.56 0.63
N ALA A 31 8.23 1.90 -0.35
CA ALA A 31 8.96 1.14 -1.36
C ALA A 31 9.99 2.06 -2.03
N ARG A 32 11.27 1.66 -2.01
CA ARG A 32 12.36 2.52 -2.46
C ARG A 32 12.28 2.64 -3.97
N ARG A 33 11.93 3.82 -4.45
CA ARG A 33 11.88 4.16 -5.88
C ARG A 33 13.23 4.73 -6.31
N ILE A 34 13.88 4.08 -7.26
CA ILE A 34 15.19 4.50 -7.79
C ILE A 34 15.04 4.72 -9.29
N LEU A 35 15.41 5.92 -9.76
CA LEU A 35 15.58 6.16 -11.19
C LEU A 35 16.80 5.39 -11.67
N THR A 36 16.56 4.39 -12.50
CA THR A 36 17.61 3.55 -13.07
C THR A 36 17.69 3.82 -14.55
N LEU A 37 18.89 4.08 -15.05
CA LEU A 37 19.17 4.13 -16.48
C LEU A 37 19.35 2.71 -17.00
N VAL A 38 18.52 2.33 -17.97
CA VAL A 38 18.56 1.00 -18.61
C VAL A 38 18.68 1.20 -20.11
N TYR A 39 19.49 0.37 -20.77
CA TYR A 39 19.59 0.39 -22.22
C TYR A 39 18.35 -0.23 -22.86
N ASP A 40 17.62 0.55 -23.66
CA ASP A 40 16.50 0.10 -24.46
C ASP A 40 17.00 -0.30 -25.86
N LYS A 41 17.03 -1.62 -26.11
CA LYS A 41 17.54 -2.17 -27.38
C LYS A 41 16.64 -1.86 -28.58
N ALA A 42 15.33 -1.68 -28.37
CA ALA A 42 14.40 -1.37 -29.45
C ALA A 42 14.53 0.11 -29.86
N ALA A 43 14.71 0.99 -28.89
CA ALA A 43 14.93 2.42 -29.14
C ALA A 43 16.40 2.77 -29.47
N GLY A 44 17.36 1.88 -29.18
CA GLY A 44 18.78 2.12 -29.37
C GLY A 44 19.37 3.19 -28.43
N ALA A 45 18.73 3.43 -27.28
CA ALA A 45 19.04 4.55 -26.39
C ALA A 45 18.95 4.15 -24.90
N MET A 46 19.55 4.97 -24.03
CA MET A 46 19.38 4.84 -22.59
C MET A 46 18.03 5.42 -22.15
N ARG A 47 17.25 4.66 -21.39
CA ARG A 47 15.95 5.07 -20.85
C ARG A 47 16.02 5.17 -19.33
N ALA A 48 15.58 6.32 -18.80
CA ALA A 48 15.40 6.48 -17.36
C ALA A 48 14.07 5.84 -16.96
N VAL A 49 14.12 4.83 -16.10
CA VAL A 49 12.94 4.08 -15.64
C VAL A 49 12.88 4.12 -14.12
N GLU A 50 11.69 4.35 -13.60
CA GLU A 50 11.43 4.22 -12.17
C GLU A 50 11.38 2.74 -11.79
N ARG A 51 12.31 2.31 -10.95
CA ARG A 51 12.35 0.95 -10.41
C ARG A 51 11.91 0.94 -8.96
N VAL A 52 10.90 0.13 -8.65
CA VAL A 52 10.46 -0.14 -7.28
C VAL A 52 11.30 -1.28 -6.70
N VAL A 53 11.99 -1.02 -5.59
CA VAL A 53 12.75 -2.01 -4.82
C VAL A 53 12.00 -2.27 -3.51
N HIS A 54 11.63 -3.52 -3.27
CA HIS A 54 10.93 -3.99 -2.07
C HIS A 54 11.89 -4.69 -1.12
#